data_AF-A0A5C6ZMT2-F1
#
_entry.id   AF-A0A5C6ZMT2-F1
#
_cell.length_a   1.000
_cell.length_b   1.000
_cell.length_c   1.000
_cell.angle_alpha   90.00
_cell.angle_beta   90.00
_cell.angle_gamma   90.00
#
_symmetry.space_group_name_H-M   'P 1'
#
loop_
_entity.id
_entity.type
_entity.pdbx_description
1 polymer ?
#
loop_
_entity_poly.entity_id
_entity_poly.type
_entity_poly.pdbx_seq_one_letter_code
_entity_poly.pdbx_strand_id
1 'polypeptide(L)'
;MRTELFRDRKLVIATKHSKEKVIAPLLEQALGVFCFVQDGFDTDTLGTFTGEIERELDPISTARQKCLMAMEASNCDLGIASEGSFGAHPSMFFVSADDEFLIFIDKKNNLEIIARELSVETNFNGSEINNEQELMDFADLIKFPSHGLILRKSKTDNSDIIKDITNLQDLKKAFHLLIEKFSPVYAETDMRAMYNPSRMNVIENATRKLVDKINSCCPQCDIPGFGVTDVKKGLECNLCGSPTNSTLSYSYVCQHCQFIKEDMYPHKKTTEDPMYCDYCNP
;
A
#
# COMPACT_ATOMS: atom_id res chain seq x y z
N MET A 1 -9.86 -25.91 11.43
CA MET A 1 -8.64 -26.68 11.10
C MET A 1 -7.72 -26.01 10.07
N ARG A 2 -8.13 -24.94 9.35
CA ARG A 2 -7.35 -24.37 8.23
C ARG A 2 -6.35 -23.23 8.58
N THR A 3 -6.25 -22.81 9.85
CA THR A 3 -5.34 -21.73 10.31
C THR A 3 -4.36 -22.15 11.43
N GLU A 4 -4.27 -23.45 11.74
CA GLU A 4 -3.37 -23.94 12.81
C GLU A 4 -1.88 -23.75 12.48
N LEU A 5 -1.51 -23.54 11.21
CA LEU A 5 -0.12 -23.44 10.77
C LEU A 5 0.63 -22.26 11.42
N PHE A 6 -0.10 -21.18 11.71
CA PHE A 6 0.47 -19.94 12.24
C PHE A 6 0.14 -19.70 13.71
N ARG A 7 -0.81 -20.46 14.27
CA ARG A 7 -1.31 -20.26 15.63
C ARG A 7 -0.18 -20.29 16.67
N ASP A 8 -0.27 -19.40 17.64
CA ASP A 8 0.64 -19.23 18.78
C ASP A 8 2.10 -18.88 18.39
N ARG A 9 2.36 -18.55 17.12
CA ARG A 9 3.67 -18.09 16.66
C ARG A 9 3.79 -16.58 16.81
N LYS A 10 5.02 -16.12 17.06
CA LYS A 10 5.35 -14.69 17.05
C LYS A 10 5.47 -14.21 15.61
N LEU A 11 4.86 -13.07 15.29
CA LEU A 11 4.93 -12.42 13.99
C LEU A 11 5.51 -11.02 14.14
N VAL A 12 6.64 -10.75 13.49
CA VAL A 12 7.22 -9.40 13.49
C VAL A 12 6.56 -8.53 12.41
N ILE A 13 6.13 -7.33 12.79
CA ILE A 13 5.65 -6.30 11.86
C ILE A 13 6.79 -5.32 11.60
N ALA A 14 7.29 -5.31 10.37
CA ALA A 14 8.39 -4.47 9.92
C ALA A 14 7.89 -3.04 9.66
N THR A 15 7.79 -2.22 10.72
CA THR A 15 7.24 -0.87 10.66
C THR A 15 7.90 0.07 11.66
N LYS A 16 8.04 1.35 11.26
CA LYS A 16 8.42 2.49 12.10
C LYS A 16 7.25 3.46 12.37
N HIS A 17 6.24 3.48 11.50
CA HIS A 17 5.19 4.52 11.47
C HIS A 17 3.82 4.04 11.98
N SER A 18 3.80 3.31 13.09
CA SER A 18 2.57 2.87 13.76
C SER A 18 1.58 2.02 12.93
N LYS A 19 2.04 1.42 11.84
CA LYS A 19 1.21 0.59 10.93
C LYS A 19 0.70 -0.68 11.62
N GLU A 20 1.37 -1.14 12.66
CA GLU A 20 0.94 -2.26 13.50
C GLU A 20 -0.45 -2.07 14.08
N LYS A 21 -0.89 -0.82 14.29
CA LYS A 21 -2.22 -0.51 14.85
C LYS A 21 -3.38 -1.05 14.02
N VAL A 22 -3.22 -1.14 12.70
CA VAL A 22 -4.24 -1.69 11.79
C VAL A 22 -3.87 -3.09 11.27
N ILE A 23 -2.59 -3.44 11.29
CA ILE A 23 -2.12 -4.75 10.83
C ILE A 23 -2.32 -5.82 11.89
N ALA A 24 -1.85 -5.58 13.13
CA ALA A 24 -1.81 -6.58 14.19
C ALA A 24 -3.20 -7.13 14.53
N PRO A 25 -4.23 -6.31 14.80
CA PRO A 25 -5.53 -6.84 15.24
C PRO A 25 -6.16 -7.81 14.22
N LEU A 26 -5.99 -7.53 12.92
CA LEU A 26 -6.51 -8.37 11.84
C LEU A 26 -5.78 -9.71 11.75
N LEU A 27 -4.45 -9.71 11.88
CA LEU A 27 -3.65 -10.93 11.81
C LEU A 27 -3.82 -11.80 13.06
N GLU A 28 -3.82 -11.19 14.25
CA GLU A 28 -4.02 -11.92 15.52
C GLU A 28 -5.39 -12.58 15.55
N GLN A 29 -6.45 -11.86 15.15
CA GLN A 29 -7.79 -12.41 15.06
C GLN A 29 -7.91 -13.55 14.04
N ALA A 30 -7.31 -13.40 12.86
CA ALA A 30 -7.48 -14.37 11.78
C ALA A 30 -6.59 -15.60 11.90
N LEU A 31 -5.34 -15.41 12.36
CA LEU A 31 -4.29 -16.45 12.32
C LEU A 31 -3.92 -16.96 13.72
N GLY A 32 -4.32 -16.27 14.79
CA GLY A 32 -3.94 -16.63 16.17
C GLY A 32 -2.44 -16.44 16.44
N VAL A 33 -1.77 -15.58 15.69
CA VAL A 33 -0.37 -15.18 15.92
C VAL A 33 -0.28 -14.17 17.07
N PHE A 34 0.93 -13.94 17.58
CA PHE A 34 1.24 -12.83 18.49
C PHE A 34 2.07 -11.79 17.73
N CYS A 35 1.46 -10.66 17.39
CA CYS A 35 2.12 -9.62 16.63
C CYS A 35 2.97 -8.73 17.54
N PHE A 36 4.15 -8.35 17.07
CA PHE A 36 5.01 -7.38 17.76
C PHE A 36 5.82 -6.55 16.75
N VAL A 37 6.33 -5.41 17.21
CA VAL A 37 7.25 -4.56 16.44
C VAL A 37 8.64 -4.67 17.06
N GLN A 38 9.68 -4.69 16.23
CA GLN A 38 11.06 -4.70 16.70
C GLN A 38 11.50 -3.28 17.06
N ASP A 39 11.83 -3.04 18.33
CA ASP A 39 12.37 -1.76 18.79
C ASP A 39 13.68 -1.42 18.06
N GLY A 40 13.83 -0.15 17.69
CA GLY A 40 15.03 0.37 17.01
C GLY A 40 15.18 -0.04 15.55
N PHE A 41 14.17 -0.69 14.95
CA PHE A 41 14.20 -1.05 13.54
C PHE A 41 13.92 0.16 12.64
N ASP A 42 14.99 0.72 12.04
CA ASP A 42 14.86 1.86 11.14
C ASP A 42 14.62 1.44 9.68
N THR A 43 13.36 1.49 9.26
CA THR A 43 12.95 1.21 7.87
C THR A 43 13.34 2.29 6.87
N ASP A 44 13.69 3.50 7.34
CA ASP A 44 13.97 4.64 6.46
C ASP A 44 15.30 4.45 5.71
N THR A 45 16.15 3.52 6.18
CA THR A 45 17.38 3.08 5.50
C THR A 45 17.16 2.52 4.09
N LEU A 46 15.94 2.10 3.77
CA LEU A 46 15.56 1.56 2.46
C LEU A 46 14.87 2.61 1.56
N GLY A 47 14.83 3.87 2.00
CA GLY A 47 14.16 4.96 1.30
C GLY A 47 13.06 5.61 2.14
N THR A 48 12.79 6.89 1.84
CA THR A 48 11.82 7.70 2.60
C THR A 48 10.75 8.29 1.68
N PHE A 49 9.54 8.49 2.22
CA PHE A 49 8.47 9.20 1.50
C PHE A 49 8.80 10.67 1.23
N THR A 50 9.64 11.26 2.09
CA THR A 50 10.09 12.65 1.99
C THR A 50 11.20 12.85 0.96
N GLY A 51 11.79 11.76 0.44
CA GLY A 51 12.84 11.81 -0.59
C GLY A 51 14.23 12.15 -0.08
N GLU A 52 14.48 12.06 1.23
CA GLU A 52 15.81 12.28 1.82
C GLU A 52 16.75 11.11 1.54
N ILE A 53 16.21 9.89 1.52
CA ILE A 53 16.87 8.67 1.08
C ILE A 53 16.12 8.15 -0.15
N GLU A 54 16.86 7.96 -1.24
CA GLU A 54 16.35 7.47 -2.51
C GLU A 54 15.89 6.00 -2.41
N ARG A 55 14.88 5.64 -3.19
CA ARG A 55 14.40 4.26 -3.30
C ARG A 55 15.06 3.61 -4.51
N GLU A 56 15.86 2.57 -4.27
CA GLU A 56 16.58 1.87 -5.34
C GLU A 56 15.83 0.64 -5.88
N LEU A 57 14.95 0.05 -5.07
CA LEU A 57 14.24 -1.19 -5.38
C LEU A 57 12.77 -0.94 -5.69
N ASP A 58 12.15 -1.86 -6.44
CA ASP A 58 10.70 -1.86 -6.64
C ASP A 58 9.96 -2.04 -5.30
N PRO A 59 8.67 -1.65 -5.20
CA PRO A 59 7.92 -1.70 -3.95
C PRO A 59 7.87 -3.09 -3.30
N ILE A 60 7.76 -4.15 -4.10
CA ILE A 60 7.67 -5.53 -3.58
C ILE A 60 9.04 -5.96 -3.05
N SER A 61 10.11 -5.70 -3.80
CA SER A 61 11.47 -6.01 -3.35
C SER A 61 11.86 -5.23 -2.09
N THR A 62 11.49 -3.95 -2.01
CA THR A 62 11.65 -3.13 -0.80
C THR A 62 10.88 -3.71 0.38
N ALA A 63 9.60 -4.07 0.20
CA ALA A 63 8.80 -4.70 1.24
C ALA A 63 9.41 -6.03 1.71
N ARG A 64 9.89 -6.86 0.79
CA ARG A 64 10.54 -8.14 1.08
C ARG A 64 11.81 -7.95 1.90
N GLN A 65 12.72 -7.09 1.44
CA GLN A 65 13.96 -6.81 2.16
C GLN A 65 13.68 -6.29 3.57
N LYS A 66 12.75 -5.34 3.69
CA LYS A 66 12.30 -4.80 4.97
C LYS A 66 11.76 -5.89 5.91
N CYS A 67 10.92 -6.79 5.39
CA CYS A 67 10.39 -7.91 6.16
C CYS A 67 11.52 -8.83 6.65
N LEU A 68 12.43 -9.23 5.76
CA LEU A 68 13.53 -10.13 6.08
C LEU A 68 14.50 -9.53 7.10
N MET A 69 14.82 -8.23 6.99
CA MET A 69 15.67 -7.52 7.95
C MET A 69 15.02 -7.47 9.35
N ALA A 70 13.71 -7.20 9.44
CA ALA A 70 13.00 -7.20 10.72
C ALA A 70 12.95 -8.61 11.33
N MET A 71 12.74 -9.64 10.51
CA MET A 71 12.76 -11.05 10.93
C MET A 71 14.12 -11.47 11.46
N GLU A 72 15.20 -11.05 10.80
CA GLU A 72 16.57 -11.33 11.24
C GLU A 72 16.89 -10.61 12.56
N ALA A 73 16.59 -9.31 12.66
CA ALA A 73 16.82 -8.52 13.87
C ALA A 73 16.04 -9.03 15.10
N SER A 74 14.86 -9.61 14.87
CA SER A 74 13.99 -10.14 15.93
C SER A 74 14.10 -11.65 16.14
N ASN A 75 14.97 -12.34 15.39
CA ASN A 75 15.08 -13.79 15.37
C ASN A 75 13.73 -14.51 15.22
N CYS A 76 12.89 -14.02 14.30
CA CYS A 76 11.56 -14.57 13.99
C CYS A 76 11.52 -15.23 12.62
N ASP A 77 10.73 -16.31 12.52
CA ASP A 77 10.51 -17.05 11.27
C ASP A 77 9.24 -16.62 10.52
N LEU A 78 8.45 -15.74 11.13
CA LEU A 78 7.22 -15.17 10.58
C LEU A 78 7.28 -13.64 10.61
N GLY A 79 7.03 -12.99 9.48
CA GLY A 79 7.09 -11.55 9.37
C GLY A 79 6.09 -10.97 8.37
N ILE A 80 5.77 -9.71 8.56
CA ILE A 80 5.01 -8.91 7.60
C ILE A 80 5.66 -7.54 7.41
N ALA A 81 5.61 -7.04 6.17
CA ALA A 81 5.98 -5.66 5.86
C ALA A 81 4.98 -5.04 4.90
N SER A 82 4.86 -3.71 4.93
CA SER A 82 4.10 -2.94 3.93
C SER A 82 4.99 -1.92 3.24
N GLU A 83 4.84 -1.73 1.93
CA GLU A 83 5.44 -0.62 1.17
C GLU A 83 4.36 0.05 0.32
N GLY A 84 4.34 1.38 0.35
CA GLY A 84 3.36 2.20 -0.35
C GLY A 84 4.02 3.16 -1.31
N SER A 85 3.32 3.51 -2.38
CA SER A 85 3.74 4.55 -3.30
C SER A 85 2.57 5.44 -3.68
N PHE A 86 2.86 6.70 -3.99
CA PHE A 86 1.87 7.69 -4.39
C PHE A 86 2.23 8.25 -5.76
N GLY A 87 1.25 8.32 -6.65
CA GLY A 87 1.46 8.79 -8.01
C GLY A 87 0.19 8.73 -8.84
N ALA A 88 0.33 8.90 -10.16
CA ALA A 88 -0.79 8.79 -11.08
C ALA A 88 -1.36 7.36 -11.08
N HIS A 89 -2.69 7.24 -11.05
CA HIS A 89 -3.36 5.95 -11.11
C HIS A 89 -3.04 5.24 -12.44
N PRO A 90 -2.67 3.94 -12.44
CA PRO A 90 -2.22 3.21 -13.64
C PRO A 90 -3.16 3.21 -14.83
N SER A 91 -4.47 3.34 -14.58
CA SER A 91 -5.51 3.44 -15.63
C SER A 91 -6.24 4.79 -15.66
N MET A 92 -6.00 5.68 -14.69
CA MET A 92 -6.64 7.00 -14.58
C MET A 92 -5.55 8.04 -14.33
N PHE A 93 -4.72 8.31 -15.34
CA PHE A 93 -3.47 9.07 -15.19
C PHE A 93 -3.63 10.49 -14.61
N PHE A 94 -4.85 11.03 -14.59
CA PHE A 94 -5.18 12.34 -14.03
C PHE A 94 -5.53 12.32 -12.53
N VAL A 95 -5.61 11.14 -11.91
CA VAL A 95 -6.01 10.95 -10.51
C VAL A 95 -4.83 10.41 -9.72
N SER A 96 -4.50 11.04 -8.58
CA SER A 96 -3.53 10.49 -7.63
C SER A 96 -4.07 9.22 -6.99
N ALA A 97 -3.20 8.24 -6.78
CA ALA A 97 -3.51 6.99 -6.12
C ALA A 97 -2.48 6.64 -5.05
N ASP A 98 -2.97 5.97 -4.00
CA ASP A 98 -2.18 5.19 -3.04
C ASP A 98 -2.09 3.75 -3.54
N ASP A 99 -0.88 3.25 -3.75
CA ASP A 99 -0.59 1.88 -4.14
C ASP A 99 0.23 1.20 -3.05
N GLU A 100 -0.45 0.44 -2.18
CA GLU A 100 0.11 -0.17 -0.99
C GLU A 100 0.18 -1.70 -1.13
N PHE A 101 1.39 -2.23 -0.97
CA PHE A 101 1.69 -3.65 -0.97
C PHE A 101 1.94 -4.14 0.46
N LEU A 102 1.42 -5.31 0.80
CA LEU A 102 1.86 -6.07 1.98
C LEU A 102 2.44 -7.41 1.56
N ILE A 103 3.48 -7.82 2.25
CA ILE A 103 4.13 -9.11 2.09
C ILE A 103 4.17 -9.84 3.43
N PHE A 104 3.68 -11.07 3.46
CA PHE A 104 3.77 -11.99 4.58
C PHE A 104 4.76 -13.10 4.23
N ILE A 105 5.75 -13.31 5.10
CA ILE A 105 6.82 -14.29 4.90
C ILE A 105 6.83 -15.28 6.06
N ASP A 106 6.76 -16.56 5.73
CA ASP A 106 6.98 -17.68 6.66
C ASP A 106 8.19 -18.50 6.20
N LYS A 107 9.32 -18.35 6.88
CA LYS A 107 10.55 -19.11 6.59
C LYS A 107 10.41 -20.59 6.93
N LYS A 108 9.61 -20.95 7.92
CA LYS A 108 9.46 -22.34 8.39
C LYS A 108 8.75 -23.20 7.36
N ASN A 109 7.77 -22.63 6.67
CA ASN A 109 6.97 -23.32 5.65
C ASN A 109 7.28 -22.87 4.22
N ASN A 110 8.30 -22.03 4.04
CA ASN A 110 8.71 -21.47 2.74
C ASN A 110 7.55 -20.80 1.99
N LEU A 111 6.84 -19.88 2.67
CA LEU A 111 5.72 -19.15 2.10
C LEU A 111 6.04 -17.67 1.95
N GLU A 112 5.64 -17.11 0.80
CA GLU A 112 5.63 -15.69 0.52
C GLU A 112 4.29 -15.30 -0.09
N ILE A 113 3.49 -14.53 0.65
CA ILE A 113 2.13 -14.16 0.26
C ILE A 113 2.04 -12.65 0.17
N ILE A 114 1.71 -12.15 -1.03
CA ILE A 114 1.62 -10.71 -1.32
C ILE A 114 0.16 -10.31 -1.56
N ALA A 115 -0.22 -9.15 -1.02
CA ALA A 115 -1.46 -8.45 -1.31
C ALA A 115 -1.19 -6.99 -1.73
N ARG A 116 -2.11 -6.41 -2.50
CA ARG A 116 -2.04 -5.04 -3.00
C ARG A 116 -3.39 -4.35 -2.82
N GLU A 117 -3.38 -3.12 -2.35
CA GLU A 117 -4.51 -2.20 -2.39
C GLU A 117 -4.14 -0.97 -3.22
N LEU A 118 -5.01 -0.64 -4.17
CA LEU A 118 -4.87 0.54 -5.01
C LEU A 118 -6.09 1.42 -4.79
N SER A 119 -5.89 2.59 -4.20
CA SER A 119 -6.96 3.48 -3.78
C SER A 119 -6.80 4.88 -4.38
N VAL A 120 -7.89 5.45 -4.86
CA VAL A 120 -7.97 6.88 -5.23
C VAL A 120 -8.37 7.76 -4.05
N GLU A 121 -8.71 7.18 -2.90
CA GLU A 121 -9.05 7.91 -1.68
C GLU A 121 -7.78 8.37 -0.96
N THR A 122 -7.04 9.27 -1.59
CA THR A 122 -5.80 9.85 -1.07
C THR A 122 -5.86 11.37 -1.04
N ASN A 123 -5.22 11.97 -0.06
CA ASN A 123 -4.99 13.42 0.00
C ASN A 123 -3.61 13.81 -0.55
N PHE A 124 -2.91 12.89 -1.23
CA PHE A 124 -1.58 13.14 -1.81
C PHE A 124 -1.56 14.39 -2.69
N ASN A 125 -0.99 15.46 -2.15
CA ASN A 125 -0.95 16.77 -2.79
C ASN A 125 0.22 17.61 -2.25
N GLY A 126 0.64 18.59 -3.04
CA GLY A 126 1.63 19.59 -2.66
C GLY A 126 1.56 20.83 -3.54
N SER A 127 1.81 21.99 -2.95
CA SER A 127 1.69 23.29 -3.59
C SER A 127 2.79 24.25 -3.14
N GLU A 128 3.16 25.17 -4.03
CA GLU A 128 3.88 26.37 -3.63
C GLU A 128 2.91 27.33 -2.94
N ILE A 129 3.35 27.93 -1.84
CA ILE A 129 2.58 28.76 -0.93
C ILE A 129 3.32 30.08 -0.73
N ASN A 130 2.64 31.19 -1.04
CA ASN A 130 3.22 32.54 -1.00
C ASN A 130 2.80 33.32 0.25
N ASN A 131 1.70 32.93 0.88
CA ASN A 131 1.12 33.65 2.01
C ASN A 131 0.31 32.72 2.91
N GLU A 132 -0.07 33.24 4.08
CA GLU A 132 -0.80 32.47 5.09
C GLU A 132 -2.21 32.06 4.61
N GLN A 133 -2.87 32.85 3.74
CA GLN A 133 -4.18 32.46 3.22
C GLN A 133 -4.07 31.22 2.34
N GLU A 134 -3.12 31.20 1.40
CA GLU A 134 -2.83 30.03 0.57
C GLU A 134 -2.46 28.80 1.42
N LEU A 135 -1.72 29.00 2.52
CA LEU A 135 -1.38 27.92 3.46
C LEU A 135 -2.64 27.31 4.09
N MET A 136 -3.56 28.16 4.54
CA MET A 136 -4.80 27.72 5.18
C MET A 136 -5.72 27.01 4.18
N ASP A 137 -5.84 27.54 2.96
CA ASP A 137 -6.62 26.90 1.88
C ASP A 137 -6.05 25.51 1.53
N PHE A 138 -4.72 25.38 1.48
CA PHE A 138 -4.05 24.09 1.27
C PHE A 138 -4.26 23.12 2.45
N ALA A 139 -4.16 23.62 3.68
CA ALA A 139 -4.38 22.82 4.89
C ALA A 139 -5.80 22.25 4.93
N ASP A 140 -6.81 23.04 4.58
CA ASP A 140 -8.20 22.59 4.49
C ASP A 140 -8.37 21.54 3.38
N LEU A 141 -7.78 21.77 2.19
CA LEU A 141 -7.83 20.84 1.05
C LEU A 141 -7.31 19.43 1.41
N ILE A 142 -6.20 19.35 2.13
CA ILE A 142 -5.56 18.09 2.50
C ILE A 142 -6.11 17.50 3.81
N LYS A 143 -7.16 18.09 4.38
CA LYS A 143 -7.85 17.64 5.61
C LYS A 143 -7.03 17.80 6.89
N PHE A 144 -6.15 18.80 6.96
CA PHE A 144 -5.47 19.18 8.20
C PHE A 144 -6.48 19.62 9.28
N PRO A 145 -6.26 19.36 10.59
CA PRO A 145 -5.13 18.67 11.21
C PRO A 145 -5.30 17.15 11.35
N SER A 146 -6.38 16.57 10.80
CA SER A 146 -6.54 15.11 10.84
C SER A 146 -5.42 14.39 10.08
N HIS A 147 -4.89 15.05 9.05
CA HIS A 147 -3.69 14.66 8.32
C HIS A 147 -2.57 15.65 8.61
N GLY A 148 -1.33 15.16 8.71
CA GLY A 148 -0.16 16.00 8.94
C GLY A 148 0.31 16.73 7.69
N LEU A 149 1.16 17.73 7.92
CA LEU A 149 1.79 18.54 6.86
C LEU A 149 3.31 18.50 6.97
N ILE A 150 3.95 18.67 5.83
CA ILE A 150 5.38 18.94 5.72
C ILE A 150 5.54 20.27 5.00
N LEU A 151 6.39 21.13 5.53
CA LEU A 151 6.82 22.35 4.86
C LEU A 151 8.30 22.23 4.50
N ARG A 152 8.65 22.61 3.29
CA ARG A 152 10.04 22.62 2.82
C ARG A 152 10.30 23.83 1.93
N LYS A 153 11.57 24.19 1.76
CA LYS A 153 11.99 25.31 0.92
C LYS A 153 11.46 25.21 -0.53
N SER A 154 11.56 24.05 -1.15
CA SER A 154 11.00 23.80 -2.49
C SER A 154 10.70 22.31 -2.69
N LYS A 155 9.96 21.96 -3.73
CA LYS A 155 9.57 20.57 -4.03
C LYS A 155 10.75 19.60 -4.10
N THR A 156 11.91 20.05 -4.56
CA THR A 156 13.08 19.20 -4.82
C THR A 156 14.23 19.42 -3.83
N ASP A 157 14.05 20.27 -2.82
CA ASP A 157 15.10 20.63 -1.85
C ASP A 157 14.74 20.11 -0.45
N ASN A 158 15.61 19.25 0.08
CA ASN A 158 15.46 18.62 1.40
C ASN A 158 16.28 19.32 2.50
N SER A 159 16.99 20.42 2.20
CA SER A 159 17.90 21.07 3.17
C SER A 159 17.16 21.76 4.34
N ASP A 160 15.98 22.33 4.06
CA ASP A 160 15.14 23.02 5.04
C ASP A 160 13.75 22.39 5.05
N ILE A 161 13.63 21.19 5.63
CA ILE A 161 12.38 20.44 5.76
C ILE A 161 11.89 20.44 7.21
N ILE A 162 10.63 20.82 7.43
CA ILE A 162 9.95 20.79 8.71
C ILE A 162 8.82 19.76 8.62
N LYS A 163 8.91 18.74 9.47
CA LYS A 163 7.99 17.60 9.54
C LYS A 163 7.19 17.64 10.85
N ASP A 164 6.32 16.66 11.02
CA ASP A 164 5.57 16.41 12.27
C ASP A 164 4.59 17.54 12.62
N ILE A 165 4.17 18.33 11.63
CA ILE A 165 3.22 19.42 11.79
C ILE A 165 1.81 18.83 11.86
N THR A 166 1.19 18.90 13.03
CA THR A 166 -0.10 18.24 13.34
C THR A 166 -1.11 19.16 14.03
N ASN A 167 -0.78 20.44 14.24
CA ASN A 167 -1.70 21.43 14.76
C ASN A 167 -1.44 22.82 14.17
N LEU A 168 -2.45 23.67 14.25
CA LEU A 168 -2.44 24.99 13.61
C LEU A 168 -1.33 25.92 14.14
N GLN A 169 -0.99 25.82 15.42
CA GLN A 169 0.04 26.68 16.02
C GLN A 169 1.42 26.35 15.45
N ASP A 170 1.76 25.06 15.41
CA ASP A 170 3.02 24.59 14.82
C ASP A 170 3.08 24.86 13.32
N LEU A 171 1.96 24.74 12.61
CA LEU A 171 1.88 25.03 11.18
C LEU A 171 2.24 26.49 10.88
N LYS A 172 1.62 27.44 11.58
CA LYS A 172 1.91 28.88 11.38
C LYS A 172 3.34 29.21 11.75
N LYS A 173 3.82 28.69 12.87
CA LYS A 173 5.20 28.88 13.33
C LYS A 173 6.22 28.37 12.31
N ALA A 174 6.02 27.15 11.80
CA ALA A 174 6.88 26.55 10.79
C ALA A 174 6.85 27.35 9.48
N PHE A 175 5.68 27.81 9.06
CA PHE A 175 5.52 28.63 7.86
C PHE A 175 6.23 29.97 7.98
N HIS A 176 6.03 30.72 9.06
CA HIS A 176 6.70 32.01 9.27
C HIS A 176 8.23 31.85 9.32
N LEU A 177 8.74 30.77 9.91
CA LEU A 177 10.17 30.46 9.93
C LEU A 177 10.77 30.27 8.53
N LEU A 178 10.02 29.66 7.61
CA LEU A 178 10.46 29.38 6.25
C LEU A 178 10.22 30.55 5.29
N ILE A 179 9.05 31.19 5.35
CA ILE A 179 8.65 32.23 4.40
C ILE A 179 9.51 33.50 4.51
N GLU A 180 10.05 33.79 5.70
CA GLU A 180 11.00 34.89 5.90
C GLU A 180 12.32 34.68 5.16
N LYS A 181 12.70 33.42 4.90
CA LYS A 181 13.96 33.03 4.25
C LYS A 181 13.77 32.67 2.78
N PHE A 182 12.62 32.09 2.44
CA PHE A 182 12.33 31.48 1.16
C PHE A 182 10.91 31.84 0.73
N SER A 183 10.74 32.37 -0.48
CA SER A 183 9.42 32.63 -1.05
C SER A 183 9.41 32.23 -2.53
N PRO A 184 8.52 31.33 -2.97
CA PRO A 184 7.50 30.63 -2.19
C PRO A 184 8.07 29.54 -1.26
N VAL A 185 7.26 29.05 -0.32
CA VAL A 185 7.50 27.83 0.48
C VAL A 185 6.69 26.69 -0.14
N TYR A 186 7.22 25.47 -0.15
CA TYR A 186 6.48 24.30 -0.63
C TYR A 186 5.81 23.57 0.54
N ALA A 187 4.49 23.46 0.50
CA ALA A 187 3.69 22.66 1.42
C ALA A 187 3.28 21.36 0.74
N GLU A 188 3.35 20.25 1.48
CA GLU A 188 2.88 18.95 1.00
C GLU A 188 2.25 18.16 2.13
N THR A 189 1.45 17.18 1.74
CA THR A 189 0.83 16.26 2.67
C THR A 189 1.89 15.35 3.29
N ASP A 190 1.79 15.13 4.61
CA ASP A 190 2.58 14.09 5.25
C ASP A 190 2.01 12.70 4.95
N MET A 191 2.66 11.99 4.03
CA MET A 191 2.23 10.64 3.62
C MET A 191 2.74 9.53 4.55
N ARG A 192 3.45 9.84 5.64
CA ARG A 192 3.85 8.84 6.64
C ARG A 192 2.60 8.34 7.37
N ALA A 193 2.42 7.02 7.45
CA ALA A 193 1.16 6.41 7.89
C ALA A 193 0.64 6.94 9.24
N MET A 194 1.52 7.19 10.21
CA MET A 194 1.15 7.72 11.53
C MET A 194 0.50 9.12 11.50
N TYR A 195 0.71 9.89 10.42
CA TYR A 195 0.15 11.23 10.20
C TYR A 195 -0.92 11.25 9.12
N ASN A 196 -1.29 10.09 8.56
CA ASN A 196 -2.21 10.01 7.43
C ASN A 196 -3.27 8.93 7.66
N PRO A 197 -4.41 9.27 8.28
CA PRO A 197 -5.51 8.33 8.50
C PRO A 197 -6.05 7.68 7.21
N SER A 198 -6.11 8.41 6.10
CA SER A 198 -6.52 7.86 4.79
C SER A 198 -5.60 6.72 4.36
N ARG A 199 -4.28 6.91 4.39
CA ARG A 199 -3.30 5.86 4.10
C ARG A 199 -3.43 4.68 5.08
N MET A 200 -3.65 4.96 6.37
CA MET A 200 -3.82 3.90 7.37
C MET A 200 -5.01 2.99 7.04
N ASN A 201 -6.11 3.56 6.53
CA ASN A 201 -7.26 2.80 6.04
C ASN A 201 -6.92 1.95 4.79
N VAL A 202 -6.08 2.46 3.88
CA VAL A 202 -5.60 1.69 2.72
C VAL A 202 -4.75 0.49 3.18
N ILE A 203 -3.84 0.68 4.14
CA ILE A 203 -3.05 -0.40 4.74
C ILE A 203 -3.95 -1.44 5.42
N GLU A 204 -5.00 -1.00 6.11
CA GLU A 204 -5.99 -1.89 6.72
C GLU A 204 -6.70 -2.75 5.67
N ASN A 205 -7.17 -2.16 4.57
CA ASN A 205 -7.82 -2.87 3.46
C ASN A 205 -6.87 -3.87 2.79
N ALA A 206 -5.62 -3.46 2.56
CA ALA A 206 -4.58 -4.33 2.04
C ALA A 206 -4.30 -5.51 2.99
N THR A 207 -4.35 -5.28 4.30
CA THR A 207 -4.22 -6.33 5.33
C THR A 207 -5.40 -7.30 5.29
N ARG A 208 -6.63 -6.82 5.10
CA ARG A 208 -7.81 -7.69 4.94
C ARG A 208 -7.67 -8.60 3.72
N LYS A 209 -7.28 -8.03 2.57
CA LYS A 209 -6.99 -8.79 1.35
C LYS A 209 -5.90 -9.84 1.57
N LEU A 210 -4.87 -9.50 2.34
CA LEU A 210 -3.80 -10.43 2.68
C LEU A 210 -4.32 -11.59 3.54
N VAL A 211 -5.11 -11.30 4.58
CA VAL A 211 -5.73 -12.31 5.44
C VAL A 211 -6.61 -13.26 4.61
N ASP A 212 -7.45 -12.72 3.72
CA ASP A 212 -8.29 -13.53 2.83
C ASP A 212 -7.44 -14.46 1.94
N LYS A 213 -6.33 -13.94 1.41
CA LYS A 213 -5.40 -14.73 0.59
C LYS A 213 -4.67 -15.80 1.40
N ILE A 214 -4.25 -15.50 2.63
CA ILE A 214 -3.64 -16.49 3.54
C ILE A 214 -4.64 -17.61 3.84
N ASN A 215 -5.90 -17.28 4.10
CA ASN A 215 -6.96 -18.26 4.40
C ASN A 215 -7.45 -19.06 3.18
N SER A 216 -7.07 -18.63 1.97
CA SER A 216 -7.35 -19.38 0.74
C SER A 216 -6.29 -20.45 0.53
N CYS A 217 -6.61 -21.70 0.90
CA CYS A 217 -5.68 -22.82 0.76
C CYS A 217 -5.79 -23.50 -0.61
N CYS A 218 -4.67 -24.06 -1.07
CA CYS A 218 -4.66 -24.88 -2.28
C CYS A 218 -5.56 -26.12 -2.10
N PRO A 219 -6.49 -26.41 -3.03
CA PRO A 219 -7.38 -27.56 -2.90
C PRO A 219 -6.67 -28.91 -3.01
N GLN A 220 -5.43 -28.94 -3.53
CA GLN A 220 -4.66 -30.17 -3.71
C GLN A 220 -3.70 -30.46 -2.53
N CYS A 221 -3.05 -29.44 -1.98
CA CYS A 221 -2.03 -29.63 -0.92
C CYS A 221 -2.30 -28.84 0.36
N ASP A 222 -3.44 -28.16 0.45
CA ASP A 222 -3.90 -27.36 1.61
C ASP A 222 -2.96 -26.23 2.04
N ILE A 223 -1.97 -25.87 1.22
CA ILE A 223 -1.02 -24.80 1.54
C ILE A 223 -1.72 -23.42 1.46
N PRO A 224 -1.52 -22.52 2.44
CA PRO A 224 -2.01 -21.14 2.42
C PRO A 224 -1.54 -20.33 1.19
N GLY A 225 -2.28 -19.29 0.82
CA GLY A 225 -1.86 -18.33 -0.20
C GLY A 225 -2.33 -18.61 -1.63
N PHE A 226 -3.27 -19.54 -1.82
CA PHE A 226 -3.85 -19.90 -3.11
C PHE A 226 -4.83 -18.82 -3.59
N GLY A 227 -4.29 -17.77 -4.21
CA GLY A 227 -5.05 -16.67 -4.81
C GLY A 227 -4.83 -16.54 -6.31
N VAL A 228 -5.46 -15.53 -6.89
CA VAL A 228 -5.29 -15.18 -8.32
C VAL A 228 -3.83 -14.85 -8.59
N THR A 229 -3.25 -15.50 -9.59
CA THR A 229 -1.89 -15.27 -10.08
C THR A 229 -1.88 -14.57 -11.43
N ASP A 230 -2.94 -14.72 -12.23
CA ASP A 230 -3.08 -14.07 -13.52
C ASP A 230 -4.55 -13.79 -13.86
N VAL A 231 -4.78 -12.71 -14.62
CA VAL A 231 -6.10 -12.28 -15.09
C VAL A 231 -6.10 -12.33 -16.61
N LYS A 232 -6.81 -13.31 -17.18
CA LYS A 232 -6.95 -13.40 -18.63
C LYS A 232 -8.06 -12.48 -19.08
N LYS A 233 -7.73 -11.53 -19.96
CA LYS A 233 -8.69 -10.69 -20.66
C LYS A 233 -9.21 -11.39 -21.92
N GLY A 234 -10.24 -10.82 -22.53
CA GLY A 234 -10.76 -11.29 -23.82
C GLY A 234 -12.21 -11.77 -23.76
N LEU A 235 -13.02 -11.25 -22.84
CA LEU A 235 -14.46 -11.50 -22.86
C LEU A 235 -15.06 -11.01 -24.19
N GLU A 236 -15.86 -11.84 -24.86
CA GLU A 236 -16.36 -11.54 -26.22
C GLU A 236 -17.37 -10.38 -26.20
N CYS A 237 -17.25 -9.44 -27.12
CA CYS A 237 -18.26 -8.40 -27.34
C CYS A 237 -19.58 -9.01 -27.81
N ASN A 238 -20.70 -8.64 -27.19
CA ASN A 238 -22.02 -9.19 -27.54
C ASN A 238 -22.55 -8.75 -28.92
N LEU A 239 -21.91 -7.78 -29.58
CA LEU A 239 -22.28 -7.28 -30.90
C LEU A 239 -21.38 -7.83 -32.01
N CYS A 240 -20.06 -7.71 -31.88
CA CYS A 240 -19.11 -8.07 -32.94
C CYS A 240 -18.34 -9.37 -32.68
N GLY A 241 -18.41 -9.93 -31.47
CA GLY A 241 -17.67 -11.14 -31.07
C GLY A 241 -16.17 -10.94 -30.82
N SER A 242 -15.61 -9.75 -31.08
CA SER A 242 -14.19 -9.48 -30.82
C SER A 242 -13.88 -9.54 -29.32
N PRO A 243 -12.67 -10.01 -28.94
CA PRO A 243 -12.22 -10.01 -27.54
C PRO A 243 -12.09 -8.57 -27.02
N THR A 244 -12.63 -8.32 -25.83
CA THR A 244 -12.54 -7.02 -25.15
C THR A 244 -11.46 -7.01 -24.07
N ASN A 245 -11.19 -5.83 -23.50
CA ASN A 245 -10.30 -5.68 -22.34
C ASN A 245 -10.89 -6.21 -21.02
N SER A 246 -12.15 -6.68 -21.04
CA SER A 246 -12.81 -7.26 -19.87
C SER A 246 -12.25 -8.64 -19.50
N THR A 247 -12.27 -8.92 -18.20
CA THR A 247 -11.84 -10.19 -17.62
C THR A 247 -12.66 -11.36 -18.16
N LEU A 248 -11.98 -12.32 -18.78
CA LEU A 248 -12.52 -13.60 -19.20
C LEU A 248 -12.45 -14.63 -18.06
N SER A 249 -11.27 -14.76 -17.44
CA SER A 249 -11.03 -15.75 -16.39
C SER A 249 -9.93 -15.32 -15.42
N TYR A 250 -9.95 -15.93 -14.24
CA TYR A 250 -8.85 -15.89 -13.29
C TYR A 250 -8.08 -17.20 -13.30
N SER A 251 -6.75 -17.10 -13.32
CA SER A 251 -5.85 -18.24 -13.12
C SER A 251 -5.30 -18.23 -11.70
N TYR A 252 -5.22 -19.40 -11.10
CA TYR A 252 -4.67 -19.65 -9.77
C TYR A 252 -3.57 -20.69 -9.91
N VAL A 253 -2.39 -20.41 -9.36
CA VAL A 253 -1.28 -21.36 -9.34
C VAL A 253 -0.77 -21.51 -7.90
N CYS A 254 -0.73 -22.76 -7.43
CA CYS A 254 -0.17 -23.07 -6.12
C CYS A 254 1.37 -23.01 -6.18
N GLN A 255 1.98 -22.16 -5.35
CA GLN A 255 3.44 -22.01 -5.32
C GLN A 255 4.17 -23.28 -4.83
N HIS A 256 3.49 -24.13 -4.05
CA HIS A 256 4.08 -25.37 -3.52
C HIS A 256 3.94 -26.56 -4.48
N CYS A 257 2.72 -26.97 -4.83
CA CYS A 257 2.48 -28.16 -5.64
C CYS A 257 2.25 -27.89 -7.13
N GLN A 258 2.29 -26.63 -7.57
CA GLN A 258 2.05 -26.22 -8.96
C GLN A 258 0.66 -26.57 -9.51
N PHE A 259 -0.31 -26.90 -8.63
CA PHE A 259 -1.70 -27.07 -9.03
C PHE A 259 -2.25 -25.80 -9.66
N ILE A 260 -2.93 -25.94 -10.81
CA ILE A 260 -3.53 -24.85 -11.56
C ILE A 260 -5.04 -25.00 -11.53
N LYS A 261 -5.74 -23.90 -11.22
CA LYS A 261 -7.19 -23.78 -11.40
C LYS A 261 -7.46 -22.56 -12.27
N GLU A 262 -8.39 -22.70 -13.21
CA GLU A 262 -8.95 -21.60 -13.96
C GLU A 262 -10.42 -21.43 -13.58
N ASP A 263 -10.82 -20.18 -13.32
CA ASP A 263 -12.18 -19.81 -12.97
C ASP A 263 -12.74 -18.88 -14.05
N MET A 264 -13.66 -19.41 -14.85
CA MET A 264 -14.26 -18.71 -15.98
C MET A 264 -15.34 -17.75 -15.51
N TYR A 265 -15.41 -16.57 -16.13
CA TYR A 265 -16.45 -15.57 -15.89
C TYR A 265 -16.58 -15.15 -14.41
N PRO A 266 -15.49 -14.72 -13.75
CA PRO A 266 -15.51 -14.39 -12.33
C PRO A 266 -16.48 -13.25 -11.98
N HIS A 267 -16.80 -12.39 -12.94
CA HIS A 267 -17.81 -11.33 -12.80
C HIS A 267 -19.23 -11.76 -13.19
N LYS A 268 -19.48 -13.07 -13.35
CA LYS A 268 -20.77 -13.66 -13.75
C LYS A 268 -21.32 -13.11 -15.06
N LYS A 269 -20.42 -12.76 -15.98
CA LYS A 269 -20.71 -12.20 -17.30
C LYS A 269 -19.96 -13.01 -18.35
N THR A 270 -20.66 -13.40 -19.41
CA THR A 270 -20.10 -14.23 -20.50
C THR A 270 -19.77 -13.45 -21.76
N THR A 271 -20.31 -12.24 -21.91
CA THR A 271 -20.10 -11.33 -23.05
C THR A 271 -20.03 -9.90 -22.57
N GLU A 272 -19.26 -9.03 -23.19
CA GLU A 272 -19.10 -7.61 -22.86
C GLU A 272 -20.03 -6.69 -23.69
N ASP A 273 -20.39 -5.54 -23.13
CA ASP A 273 -21.16 -4.49 -23.80
C ASP A 273 -20.29 -3.80 -24.87
N PRO A 274 -20.84 -3.46 -26.06
CA PRO A 274 -20.07 -2.84 -27.14
C PRO A 274 -19.43 -1.51 -26.74
N MET A 275 -19.93 -0.81 -25.70
CA MET A 275 -19.33 0.40 -25.15
C MET A 275 -17.89 0.19 -24.64
N TYR A 276 -17.53 -1.03 -24.23
CA TYR A 276 -16.19 -1.39 -23.73
C TYR A 276 -15.39 -2.22 -24.75
N CYS A 277 -15.82 -2.24 -26.01
CA CYS A 277 -15.13 -2.94 -27.09
C CYS A 277 -14.38 -1.95 -27.97
N ASP A 278 -13.04 -2.05 -28.01
CA ASP A 278 -12.16 -1.18 -28.81
C ASP A 278 -12.48 -1.23 -30.33
N TYR A 279 -13.24 -2.22 -30.81
CA TYR A 279 -13.70 -2.30 -32.20
C TYR A 279 -15.05 -1.61 -32.44
N CYS A 280 -15.99 -1.73 -31.50
CA CYS A 280 -17.33 -1.12 -31.63
C CYS A 280 -17.35 0.33 -31.12
N ASN A 281 -16.50 0.65 -30.15
CA ASN A 281 -16.31 1.94 -29.54
C ASN A 281 -14.80 2.22 -29.37
N PRO A 282 -14.08 2.53 -30.47
CA PRO A 282 -12.65 2.82 -30.47
C PRO A 282 -12.28 4.10 -29.72
#